data_AF-A0A318S4V7-F1
#
_entry.id   AF-A0A318S4V7-F1
#
_cell.length_a   1.000
_cell.length_b   1.000
_cell.length_c   1.000
_cell.angle_alpha   90.00
_cell.angle_beta   90.00
_cell.angle_gamma   90.00
#
_symmetry.space_group_name_H-M   'P 1'
#
loop_
_entity.id
_entity.type
_entity.pdbx_description
1 polymer ?
#
loop_
_entity_poly.entity_id
_entity_poly.type
_entity_poly.pdbx_seq_one_letter_code
_entity_poly.pdbx_strand_id
1 'polypeptide(L)'
;MAAPSSAVAAGLFWGVGSDTVDRGGSNSSFIATSLDGKVWTKLYAQPRGGKLVGLARGTDRFVAVGEGTILLSKDEGRTWRDVPFGFENWASAQTLRDVAFGDGLFVAVGGGEAITTSPDGETWTTWGAGATGAPAVTDPQTIRRAVTFKAVRFFGGKFFLVGSEARVTVMSVKDGKLVLESTVANSRRLPPVSFTDIAWDGDKTLVAVGSLNEDRFVSKDFGRTWTPIEALRQADGVGFGNGVFVAAGTFGFLATSKDGSTWVESPDLGRGVGLLDVAFGGGTFVATGADGARYVSPDGWTWTNVSQKAGEGRFSVRRLLFVTP
;
A
#
# COMPACT_ATOMS: atom_id res chain seq x y z
N MET A 1 8.79 -11.17 35.16
CA MET A 1 7.97 -10.52 34.11
C MET A 1 7.15 -11.62 33.45
N ALA A 2 5.85 -11.64 33.67
CA ALA A 2 4.97 -12.63 33.05
C ALA A 2 4.85 -12.32 31.55
N ALA A 3 5.06 -13.33 30.71
CA ALA A 3 4.70 -13.25 29.30
C ALA A 3 3.19 -12.97 29.19
N PRO A 4 2.72 -12.10 28.27
CA PRO A 4 1.29 -12.00 28.05
C PRO A 4 0.78 -13.34 27.53
N SER A 5 -0.09 -13.93 28.34
CA SER A 5 -0.78 -15.20 28.14
C SER A 5 -1.62 -15.20 26.87
N SER A 6 -1.45 -16.26 26.08
CA SER A 6 -2.40 -16.92 25.16
C SER A 6 -3.80 -16.30 24.93
N ALA A 7 -3.86 -15.09 24.35
CA ALA A 7 -5.02 -14.60 23.61
C ALA A 7 -4.73 -14.72 22.10
N VAL A 8 -4.36 -15.94 21.67
CA VAL A 8 -4.00 -16.25 20.28
C VAL A 8 -5.29 -16.64 19.55
N ALA A 9 -5.93 -15.66 18.93
CA ALA A 9 -6.92 -15.87 17.85
C ALA A 9 -7.18 -14.62 17.00
N ALA A 10 -6.87 -13.41 17.49
CA ALA A 10 -7.05 -12.18 16.72
C ALA A 10 -5.71 -11.77 16.07
N GLY A 11 -5.69 -11.67 14.75
CA GLY A 11 -4.58 -11.04 14.03
C GLY A 11 -4.43 -9.56 14.38
N LEU A 12 -3.30 -8.97 14.00
CA LEU A 12 -2.91 -7.60 14.32
C LEU A 12 -2.92 -6.74 13.06
N PHE A 13 -3.47 -5.54 13.17
CA PHE A 13 -3.17 -4.47 12.23
C PHE A 13 -1.79 -3.89 12.54
N TRP A 14 -1.00 -3.72 11.49
CA TRP A 14 0.24 -2.98 11.48
C TRP A 14 0.06 -1.74 10.62
N GLY A 15 0.72 -0.65 11.00
CA GLY A 15 0.62 0.63 10.33
C GLY A 15 1.96 1.32 10.27
N VAL A 16 2.32 1.84 9.08
CA VAL A 16 3.47 2.72 8.90
C VAL A 16 3.00 4.12 8.56
N GLY A 17 3.76 5.11 9.00
CA GLY A 17 3.43 6.49 8.69
C GLY A 17 4.37 7.50 9.33
N SER A 18 3.86 8.72 9.49
CA SER A 18 4.63 9.85 10.01
C SER A 18 3.83 10.63 11.03
N ASP A 19 4.51 11.17 12.04
CA ASP A 19 3.89 12.08 12.99
C ASP A 19 3.54 13.41 12.33
N THR A 20 2.37 13.92 12.69
CA THR A 20 1.93 15.27 12.35
C THR A 20 2.19 16.12 13.56
N VAL A 21 3.42 16.62 13.73
CA VAL A 21 3.65 17.62 14.77
C VAL A 21 3.20 18.97 14.24
N ASP A 22 2.18 19.52 14.91
CA ASP A 22 1.70 20.89 14.79
C ASP A 22 2.84 21.86 14.43
N ARG A 23 2.75 22.42 13.21
CA ARG A 23 3.48 23.63 12.78
C ARG A 23 5.01 23.68 13.06
N GLY A 24 5.71 22.54 13.09
CA GLY A 24 7.12 22.53 13.54
C GLY A 24 8.10 21.57 12.85
N GLY A 25 7.65 20.68 11.95
CA GLY A 25 8.55 20.03 11.00
C GLY A 25 9.39 18.82 11.49
N SER A 26 9.01 18.09 12.53
CA SER A 26 9.65 16.79 12.78
C SER A 26 8.96 15.68 11.96
N ASN A 27 9.60 15.25 10.87
CA ASN A 27 9.24 14.07 10.07
C ASN A 27 9.64 12.76 10.80
N SER A 28 9.14 12.50 12.01
CA SER A 28 9.38 11.19 12.63
C SER A 28 8.52 10.14 11.95
N SER A 29 9.17 9.12 11.39
CA SER A 29 8.49 7.92 10.90
C SER A 29 8.22 6.97 12.06
N PHE A 30 7.07 6.31 12.02
CA PHE A 30 6.71 5.32 13.03
C PHE A 30 6.22 4.02 12.40
N ILE A 31 6.29 2.96 13.22
CA ILE A 31 5.60 1.69 13.00
C ILE A 31 4.73 1.46 14.23
N ALA A 32 3.44 1.20 14.01
CA ALA A 32 2.47 1.01 15.07
C ALA A 32 1.64 -0.26 14.85
N THR A 33 1.06 -0.78 15.91
CA THR A 33 0.18 -1.95 15.88
C THR A 33 -1.14 -1.70 16.59
N SER A 34 -2.17 -2.43 16.20
CA SER A 34 -3.50 -2.42 16.81
C SER A 34 -4.17 -3.77 16.67
N LEU A 35 -4.83 -4.25 17.73
CA LEU A 35 -5.64 -5.47 17.68
C LEU A 35 -7.05 -5.22 17.11
N ASP A 36 -7.55 -4.00 17.23
CA ASP A 36 -8.95 -3.66 16.97
C ASP A 36 -9.14 -2.52 15.96
N GLY A 37 -8.04 -1.95 15.46
CA GLY A 37 -8.02 -0.79 14.57
C GLY A 37 -8.31 0.55 15.26
N LYS A 38 -8.65 0.55 16.56
CA LYS A 38 -9.05 1.73 17.32
C LYS A 38 -7.89 2.25 18.16
N VAL A 39 -7.27 1.37 18.95
CA VAL A 39 -6.16 1.71 19.84
C VAL A 39 -4.86 1.27 19.21
N TRP A 40 -3.93 2.21 19.06
CA TRP A 40 -2.67 2.00 18.36
C TRP A 40 -1.48 2.25 19.26
N THR A 41 -0.54 1.30 19.26
CA THR A 41 0.72 1.36 20.02
C THR A 41 1.88 1.52 19.06
N LYS A 42 2.67 2.60 19.21
CA LYS A 42 3.92 2.77 18.44
C LYS A 42 4.99 1.83 18.97
N LEU A 43 5.53 0.97 18.11
CA LEU A 43 6.63 0.06 18.42
C LEU A 43 7.99 0.65 18.01
N TYR A 44 7.98 1.54 17.03
CA TYR A 44 9.16 2.18 16.50
C TYR A 44 8.89 3.65 16.22
N ALA A 45 9.86 4.51 16.53
CA ALA A 45 9.88 5.91 16.12
C ALA A 45 11.32 6.31 15.80
N GLN A 46 11.56 6.76 14.57
CA GLN A 46 12.86 7.30 14.15
C GLN A 46 12.77 8.84 14.11
N PRO A 47 13.55 9.58 14.92
CA PRO A 47 13.47 11.05 14.95
C PRO A 47 13.96 11.76 13.67
N ARG A 48 14.73 11.07 12.81
CA ARG A 48 15.39 11.65 11.62
C ARG A 48 15.42 10.68 10.41
N GLY A 49 14.36 9.92 10.21
CA GLY A 49 14.20 9.04 9.04
C GLY A 49 13.27 9.65 7.99
N GLY A 50 13.46 9.32 6.72
CA GLY A 50 12.48 9.61 5.67
C GLY A 50 11.14 8.93 5.94
N LYS A 51 10.05 9.40 5.32
CA LYS A 51 8.70 8.87 5.58
C LYS A 51 8.60 7.38 5.24
N LEU A 52 8.11 6.56 6.18
CA LEU A 52 7.73 5.17 5.90
C LEU A 52 6.36 5.12 5.21
N VAL A 53 6.29 4.37 4.12
CA VAL A 53 5.12 4.34 3.23
C VAL A 53 4.77 2.94 2.72
N GLY A 54 5.53 1.91 3.04
CA GLY A 54 5.20 0.52 2.74
C GLY A 54 5.62 -0.42 3.85
N LEU A 55 4.88 -1.52 4.02
CA LEU A 55 5.15 -2.55 5.03
C LEU A 55 4.72 -3.93 4.50
N ALA A 56 5.62 -4.90 4.59
CA ALA A 56 5.34 -6.29 4.25
C ALA A 56 5.81 -7.22 5.38
N ARG A 57 5.06 -8.30 5.58
CA ARG A 57 5.46 -9.44 6.41
C ARG A 57 5.88 -10.58 5.51
N GLY A 58 7.13 -11.01 5.65
CA GLY A 58 7.61 -12.30 5.15
C GLY A 58 7.30 -13.42 6.13
N THR A 59 7.85 -14.61 5.88
CA THR A 59 7.58 -15.80 6.71
C THR A 59 7.87 -15.59 8.20
N ASP A 60 8.98 -14.92 8.54
CA ASP A 60 9.48 -14.76 9.91
C ASP A 60 10.07 -13.35 10.17
N ARG A 61 9.82 -12.40 9.27
CA ARG A 61 10.41 -11.06 9.30
C ARG A 61 9.47 -10.02 8.72
N PHE A 62 9.71 -8.77 9.09
CA PHE A 62 9.03 -7.63 8.50
C PHE A 62 10.00 -6.72 7.77
N VAL A 63 9.55 -6.17 6.65
CA VAL A 63 10.25 -5.15 5.89
C VAL A 63 9.36 -3.91 5.84
N ALA A 64 9.89 -2.75 6.25
CA ALA A 64 9.26 -1.46 6.02
C ALA A 64 10.13 -0.64 5.05
N VAL A 65 9.49 0.08 4.12
CA VAL A 65 10.19 0.90 3.13
C VAL A 65 9.70 2.34 3.15
N GLY A 66 10.56 3.25 2.72
CA GLY A 66 10.27 4.68 2.77
C GLY A 66 11.18 5.53 1.89
N GLU A 67 11.14 6.83 2.15
CA GLU A 67 12.04 7.81 1.53
C GLU A 67 13.50 7.51 1.90
N GLY A 68 14.17 6.71 1.06
CA GLY A 68 15.58 6.35 1.18
C GLY A 68 15.95 5.44 2.36
N THR A 69 14.99 4.66 2.86
CA THR A 69 15.23 3.68 3.92
C THR A 69 14.53 2.35 3.60
N ILE A 70 15.18 1.27 4.01
CA ILE A 70 14.60 -0.05 4.19
C ILE A 70 14.90 -0.45 5.64
N LEU A 71 13.86 -0.76 6.40
CA LEU A 71 13.97 -1.26 7.76
C LEU A 71 13.61 -2.74 7.79
N LEU A 72 14.35 -3.51 8.58
CA LEU A 72 14.11 -4.93 8.79
C LEU A 72 13.90 -5.23 10.27
N SER A 73 12.90 -6.06 10.56
CA SER A 73 12.71 -6.71 11.84
C SER A 73 12.68 -8.23 11.67
N LYS A 74 13.39 -8.95 12.56
CA LYS A 74 13.42 -10.42 12.61
C LYS A 74 12.81 -10.99 13.90
N ASP A 75 12.20 -10.13 14.71
CA ASP A 75 11.70 -10.46 16.05
C ASP A 75 10.24 -10.02 16.21
N GLU A 76 9.45 -10.23 15.15
CA GLU A 76 8.03 -9.88 15.07
C GLU A 76 7.75 -8.38 15.26
N GLY A 77 8.65 -7.52 14.77
CA GLY A 77 8.52 -6.07 14.80
C GLY A 77 8.83 -5.42 16.14
N ARG A 78 9.44 -6.15 17.09
CA ARG A 78 9.88 -5.60 18.39
C ARG A 78 11.10 -4.70 18.23
N THR A 79 12.04 -5.07 17.37
CA THR A 79 13.20 -4.25 17.02
C THR A 79 13.33 -4.09 15.51
N TRP A 80 13.87 -2.94 15.11
CA TRP A 80 14.04 -2.56 13.70
C TRP A 80 15.45 -2.02 13.51
N ARG A 81 16.07 -2.41 12.40
CA ARG A 81 17.37 -1.88 11.97
C ARG A 81 17.30 -1.42 10.53
N ASP A 82 18.06 -0.38 10.21
CA ASP A 82 18.30 0.02 8.82
C ASP A 82 19.06 -1.10 8.08
N VAL A 83 18.64 -1.37 6.86
CA VAL A 83 19.32 -2.24 5.91
C VAL A 83 20.10 -1.34 4.95
N PRO A 84 21.45 -1.41 4.92
CA PRO A 84 22.23 -0.67 3.95
C PRO A 84 21.80 -1.05 2.54
N PHE A 85 21.28 -0.08 1.79
CA PHE A 85 20.86 -0.26 0.42
C PHE A 85 21.65 0.68 -0.47
N GLY A 86 22.47 0.11 -1.36
CA GLY A 86 23.61 0.74 -2.03
C GLY A 86 23.30 1.73 -3.14
N PHE A 87 22.41 2.69 -2.92
CA PHE A 87 22.33 3.87 -3.80
C PHE A 87 23.26 4.95 -3.27
N GLU A 88 24.55 4.85 -3.60
CA GLU A 88 25.60 5.76 -3.13
C GLU A 88 25.46 7.22 -3.63
N ASN A 89 24.46 7.54 -4.47
CA ASN A 89 24.21 8.90 -4.95
C ASN A 89 22.71 9.25 -4.91
N TRP A 90 22.32 10.11 -3.96
CA TRP A 90 20.95 10.58 -3.70
C TRP A 90 20.43 11.55 -4.77
N ALA A 91 20.58 11.25 -6.06
CA ALA A 91 19.93 12.05 -7.11
C ALA A 91 18.42 11.73 -7.15
N SER A 92 17.67 12.24 -6.16
CA SER A 92 16.22 12.60 -6.14
C SER A 92 15.15 11.69 -6.79
N ALA A 93 15.48 10.50 -7.30
CA ALA A 93 14.58 9.72 -8.18
C ALA A 93 14.11 8.37 -7.58
N GLN A 94 14.69 7.89 -6.49
CA GLN A 94 14.50 6.49 -6.03
C GLN A 94 13.84 6.43 -4.65
N THR A 95 12.68 7.09 -4.48
CA THR A 95 11.83 6.88 -3.29
C THR A 95 11.07 5.57 -3.44
N LEU A 96 11.30 4.62 -2.52
CA LEU A 96 10.43 3.45 -2.41
C LEU A 96 9.06 3.90 -1.90
N ARG A 97 8.02 3.36 -2.51
CA ARG A 97 6.62 3.74 -2.28
C ARG A 97 5.80 2.64 -1.64
N ASP A 98 6.20 1.40 -1.88
CA ASP A 98 5.51 0.26 -1.31
C ASP A 98 6.36 -1.01 -1.36
N VAL A 99 5.98 -2.02 -0.58
CA VAL A 99 6.61 -3.34 -0.57
C VAL A 99 5.57 -4.41 -0.32
N ALA A 100 5.69 -5.55 -1.01
CA ALA A 100 4.88 -6.75 -0.77
C ALA A 100 5.78 -7.97 -0.67
N PHE A 101 5.26 -9.03 -0.04
CA PHE A 101 5.91 -10.33 0.02
C PHE A 101 4.98 -11.40 -0.55
N GLY A 102 5.55 -12.31 -1.34
CA GLY A 102 4.82 -13.40 -1.98
C GLY A 102 5.78 -14.35 -2.67
N ASP A 103 5.44 -15.64 -2.72
CA ASP A 103 6.29 -16.69 -3.31
C ASP A 103 7.76 -16.64 -2.85
N GLY A 104 7.98 -16.34 -1.57
CA GLY A 104 9.32 -16.28 -0.98
C GLY A 104 10.14 -15.04 -1.32
N LEU A 105 9.56 -14.03 -1.96
CA LEU A 105 10.27 -12.84 -2.42
C LEU A 105 9.60 -11.56 -1.91
N PHE A 106 10.39 -10.68 -1.30
CA PHE A 106 10.02 -9.28 -1.12
C PHE A 106 10.19 -8.54 -2.44
N VAL A 107 9.20 -7.74 -2.83
CA VAL A 107 9.23 -6.85 -3.98
C VAL A 107 8.89 -5.45 -3.49
N ALA A 108 9.84 -4.53 -3.59
CA ALA A 108 9.63 -3.12 -3.28
C ALA A 108 9.69 -2.27 -4.56
N VAL A 109 8.82 -1.27 -4.64
CA VAL A 109 8.60 -0.48 -5.85
C VAL A 109 8.65 1.01 -5.57
N GLY A 110 8.95 1.83 -6.57
CA GLY A 110 9.08 3.27 -6.37
C GLY A 110 9.19 4.13 -7.63
N GLY A 111 9.74 5.34 -7.44
CA GLY A 111 9.99 6.29 -8.52
C GLY A 111 11.07 5.83 -9.51
N GLY A 112 10.98 6.29 -10.76
CA GLY A 112 12.01 5.99 -11.78
C GLY A 112 12.07 4.52 -12.20
N GLU A 113 10.91 3.85 -12.27
CA GLU A 113 10.77 2.41 -12.60
C GLU A 113 11.46 1.46 -11.62
N ALA A 114 11.75 1.93 -10.40
CA ALA A 114 12.37 1.12 -9.37
C ALA A 114 11.51 -0.09 -9.03
N ILE A 115 12.07 -1.28 -9.29
CA ILE A 115 11.59 -2.55 -8.76
C ILE A 115 12.82 -3.23 -8.16
N THR A 116 12.82 -3.43 -6.86
CA THR A 116 13.90 -4.13 -6.16
C THR A 116 13.34 -5.33 -5.41
N THR A 117 14.13 -6.40 -5.35
CA THR A 117 13.69 -7.68 -4.81
C THR A 117 14.67 -8.22 -3.79
N SER A 118 14.16 -8.93 -2.80
CA SER A 118 14.98 -9.57 -1.78
C SER A 118 14.32 -10.84 -1.27
N PRO A 119 15.02 -11.98 -1.22
CA PRO A 119 14.48 -13.19 -0.60
C PRO A 119 14.54 -13.13 0.94
N ASP A 120 15.43 -12.32 1.52
CA ASP A 120 15.77 -12.33 2.94
C ASP A 120 15.47 -11.02 3.69
N GLY A 121 15.14 -9.96 2.96
CA GLY A 121 14.95 -8.60 3.45
C GLY A 121 16.25 -7.85 3.74
N GLU A 122 17.41 -8.46 3.53
CA GLU A 122 18.74 -7.93 3.83
C GLU A 122 19.52 -7.56 2.58
N THR A 123 19.51 -8.45 1.60
CA THR A 123 20.20 -8.26 0.33
C THR A 123 19.18 -7.97 -0.75
N TRP A 124 19.30 -6.80 -1.37
CA TRP A 124 18.31 -6.30 -2.32
C TRP A 124 18.93 -6.15 -3.71
N THR A 125 18.23 -6.68 -4.71
CA THR A 125 18.65 -6.64 -6.12
C THR A 125 17.64 -5.84 -6.93
N THR A 126 18.10 -4.76 -7.55
CA THR A 126 17.28 -3.91 -8.42
C THR A 126 17.12 -4.56 -9.79
N TRP A 127 15.87 -4.79 -10.19
CA TRP A 127 15.49 -5.24 -11.52
C TRP A 127 15.87 -4.16 -12.55
N GLY A 128 16.67 -4.54 -13.55
CA GLY A 128 17.17 -3.62 -14.59
C GLY A 128 18.60 -3.08 -14.39
N ALA A 129 19.24 -3.29 -13.22
CA ALA A 129 20.66 -2.98 -13.05
C ALA A 129 21.52 -4.02 -13.79
N GLY A 130 21.84 -3.73 -15.06
CA GLY A 130 22.70 -4.58 -15.91
C GLY A 130 21.96 -5.55 -16.85
N ALA A 131 20.64 -5.47 -16.97
CA ALA A 131 19.89 -6.25 -17.95
C ALA A 131 20.00 -5.59 -19.34
N THR A 132 20.91 -6.09 -20.18
CA THR A 132 20.76 -5.95 -21.63
C THR A 132 19.46 -6.68 -22.01
N GLY A 133 18.42 -5.93 -22.36
CA GLY A 133 17.11 -6.50 -22.71
C GLY A 133 15.92 -6.07 -21.85
N ALA A 134 15.99 -4.94 -21.14
CA ALA A 134 14.74 -4.20 -20.87
C ALA A 134 14.00 -4.07 -22.21
N PRO A 135 12.70 -4.42 -22.31
CA PRO A 135 12.00 -4.41 -23.59
C PRO A 135 12.15 -3.03 -24.21
N ALA A 136 12.99 -2.95 -25.24
CA ALA A 136 13.10 -1.78 -26.08
C ALA A 136 11.80 -1.73 -26.87
N VAL A 137 10.79 -1.06 -26.32
CA VAL A 137 9.67 -0.60 -27.12
C VAL A 137 10.26 0.47 -28.04
N THR A 138 10.58 0.07 -29.26
CA THR A 138 11.11 0.92 -30.32
C THR A 138 9.99 1.78 -30.89
N ASP A 139 9.53 2.77 -30.11
CA ASP A 139 8.71 3.87 -30.62
C ASP A 139 9.46 5.20 -30.39
N PRO A 140 9.91 5.89 -31.47
CA PRO A 140 10.66 7.14 -31.37
C PRO A 140 9.84 8.38 -30.98
N GLN A 141 8.52 8.31 -30.74
CA GLN A 141 7.68 9.52 -30.58
C GLN A 141 7.17 9.84 -29.16
N THR A 142 7.44 9.03 -28.13
CA THR A 142 7.04 9.36 -26.74
C THR A 142 8.22 9.84 -25.90
N ILE A 143 8.18 11.10 -25.43
CA ILE A 143 9.05 11.58 -24.35
C ILE A 143 8.84 10.65 -23.14
N ARG A 144 9.83 9.80 -22.86
CA ARG A 144 9.82 8.85 -21.74
C ARG A 144 9.62 9.61 -20.42
N ARG A 145 8.41 9.58 -19.86
CA ARG A 145 8.26 9.79 -18.42
C ARG A 145 8.45 8.43 -17.78
N ALA A 146 9.46 8.31 -16.91
CA ALA A 146 9.68 7.07 -16.17
C ALA A 146 8.43 6.73 -15.35
N VAL A 147 7.94 5.49 -15.44
CA VAL A 147 6.78 5.06 -14.66
C VAL A 147 7.14 5.10 -13.17
N THR A 148 6.29 5.72 -12.37
CA THR A 148 6.39 5.67 -10.90
C THR A 148 5.39 4.66 -10.39
N PHE A 149 5.88 3.57 -9.81
CA PHE A 149 5.02 2.62 -9.10
C PHE A 149 4.68 3.17 -7.71
N LYS A 150 3.41 3.09 -7.34
CA LYS A 150 2.87 3.61 -6.07
C LYS A 150 2.39 2.51 -5.12
N ALA A 151 1.98 1.37 -5.66
CA ALA A 151 1.60 0.22 -4.85
C ALA A 151 2.01 -1.10 -5.52
N VAL A 152 2.29 -2.08 -4.68
CA VAL A 152 2.52 -3.47 -5.09
C VAL A 152 1.73 -4.39 -4.16
N ARG A 153 1.03 -5.36 -4.74
CA ARG A 153 0.27 -6.38 -4.00
C ARG A 153 0.53 -7.76 -4.56
N PHE A 154 0.52 -8.75 -3.69
CA PHE A 154 0.66 -10.15 -4.10
C PHE A 154 -0.69 -10.86 -3.99
N PHE A 155 -1.24 -11.28 -5.13
CA PHE A 155 -2.54 -11.92 -5.27
C PHE A 155 -2.43 -13.16 -6.15
N GLY A 156 -2.99 -14.29 -5.71
CA GLY A 156 -3.10 -15.50 -6.54
C GLY A 156 -1.81 -15.96 -7.23
N GLY A 157 -0.65 -15.87 -6.56
CA GLY A 157 0.65 -16.24 -7.14
C GLY A 157 1.30 -15.17 -8.03
N LYS A 158 0.80 -13.93 -8.01
CA LYS A 158 1.28 -12.85 -8.87
C LYS A 158 1.43 -11.54 -8.10
N PHE A 159 2.45 -10.77 -8.45
CA PHE A 159 2.59 -9.39 -8.05
C PHE A 159 1.86 -8.49 -9.05
N PHE A 160 0.99 -7.61 -8.53
CA PHE A 160 0.34 -6.54 -9.27
C PHE A 160 0.94 -5.21 -8.83
N LEU A 161 1.59 -4.53 -9.76
CA LEU A 161 2.23 -3.23 -9.56
C LEU A 161 1.41 -2.17 -10.28
N VAL A 162 1.02 -1.13 -9.55
CA VAL A 162 0.21 -0.03 -10.07
C VAL A 162 0.86 1.32 -9.78
N GLY A 163 0.61 2.30 -10.64
CA GLY A 163 1.30 3.58 -10.55
C GLY A 163 0.85 4.61 -11.57
N SER A 164 1.78 5.44 -12.03
CA SER A 164 1.51 6.42 -13.08
C SER A 164 1.11 5.78 -14.41
N GLU A 165 0.41 6.54 -15.25
CA GLU A 165 0.03 6.18 -16.62
C GLU A 165 -1.03 5.07 -16.76
N ALA A 166 -1.85 4.85 -15.72
CA ALA A 166 -2.90 3.81 -15.75
C ALA A 166 -2.38 2.40 -16.07
N ARG A 167 -1.12 2.10 -15.73
CA ARG A 167 -0.51 0.80 -16.01
C ARG A 167 -0.69 -0.13 -14.82
N VAL A 168 -1.09 -1.36 -15.13
CA VAL A 168 -1.00 -2.49 -14.21
C VAL A 168 0.05 -3.45 -14.77
N THR A 169 1.15 -3.57 -14.05
CA THR A 169 2.23 -4.51 -14.39
C THR A 169 2.07 -5.76 -13.55
N VAL A 170 2.01 -6.91 -14.20
CA VAL A 170 1.81 -8.22 -13.57
C VAL A 170 3.11 -9.01 -13.67
N MET A 171 3.58 -9.50 -12.53
CA MET A 171 4.82 -10.26 -12.41
C MET A 171 4.61 -11.54 -11.61
N SER A 172 5.45 -12.53 -11.84
CA SER A 172 5.46 -13.82 -11.12
C SER A 172 6.86 -14.11 -10.59
N VAL A 173 6.99 -15.07 -9.67
CA VAL A 173 8.29 -15.58 -9.24
C VAL A 173 8.57 -16.91 -9.92
N LYS A 174 9.73 -17.04 -10.55
CA LYS A 174 10.25 -18.30 -11.12
C LYS A 174 11.69 -18.48 -10.68
N ASP A 175 12.01 -19.64 -10.12
CA ASP A 175 13.36 -19.96 -9.62
C ASP A 175 13.93 -18.88 -8.68
N GLY A 176 13.08 -18.33 -7.81
CA GLY A 176 13.43 -17.28 -6.86
C GLY A 176 13.65 -15.89 -7.47
N LYS A 177 13.31 -15.70 -8.75
CA LYS A 177 13.48 -14.42 -9.48
C LYS A 177 12.16 -13.91 -10.03
N LEU A 178 12.03 -12.59 -10.05
CA LEU A 178 10.87 -11.91 -10.60
C LEU A 178 10.87 -11.95 -12.13
N VAL A 179 9.74 -12.32 -12.72
CA VAL A 179 9.53 -12.43 -14.16
C VAL A 179 8.31 -11.61 -14.56
N LEU A 180 8.47 -10.72 -15.54
CA LEU A 180 7.36 -9.96 -16.13
C LEU A 180 6.43 -10.90 -16.90
N GLU A 181 5.14 -10.87 -16.57
CA GLU A 181 4.12 -11.62 -17.33
C GLU A 181 3.39 -10.73 -18.32
N SER A 182 2.93 -9.56 -17.90
CA SER A 182 2.21 -8.63 -18.76
C SER A 182 2.25 -7.21 -18.20
N THR A 183 2.08 -6.23 -19.08
CA THR A 183 1.78 -4.85 -18.69
C THR A 183 0.53 -4.43 -19.44
N VAL A 184 -0.55 -4.20 -18.71
CA VAL A 184 -1.82 -3.74 -19.30
C VAL A 184 -1.92 -2.24 -19.09
N ALA A 185 -1.92 -1.48 -20.19
CA ALA A 185 -2.11 -0.04 -20.19
C ALA A 185 -3.53 0.28 -20.64
N ASN A 186 -4.24 1.14 -19.91
CA ASN A 186 -5.53 1.64 -20.36
C ASN A 186 -5.33 2.87 -21.26
N SER A 187 -5.20 2.67 -22.57
CA SER A 187 -4.71 3.67 -23.53
C SER A 187 -5.75 4.69 -24.02
N ARG A 188 -6.89 4.88 -23.34
CA ARG A 188 -7.95 5.77 -23.86
C ARG A 188 -7.66 7.28 -23.74
N ARG A 189 -6.72 7.74 -22.92
CA ARG A 189 -6.40 9.17 -22.76
C ARG A 189 -4.93 9.46 -22.46
N LEU A 190 -4.42 10.56 -23.01
CA LEU A 190 -3.16 11.20 -22.61
C LEU A 190 -3.30 11.73 -21.15
N PRO A 191 -2.20 11.76 -20.35
CA PRO A 191 -2.19 11.88 -18.88
C PRO A 191 -2.98 13.07 -18.29
N PRO A 192 -3.45 12.98 -17.02
CA PRO A 192 -2.78 12.29 -15.91
C PRO A 192 -3.64 11.23 -15.19
N VAL A 193 -3.54 9.97 -15.62
CA VAL A 193 -4.12 8.83 -14.88
C VAL A 193 -3.06 8.17 -13.99
N SER A 194 -3.35 7.96 -12.71
CA SER A 194 -2.42 7.35 -11.75
C SER A 194 -3.11 6.54 -10.65
N PHE A 195 -2.91 5.23 -10.68
CA PHE A 195 -3.34 4.34 -9.61
C PHE A 195 -2.49 4.51 -8.35
N THR A 196 -3.15 4.52 -7.21
CA THR A 196 -2.54 4.60 -5.87
C THR A 196 -2.61 3.27 -5.12
N ASP A 197 -3.55 2.40 -5.46
CA ASP A 197 -3.75 1.11 -4.80
C ASP A 197 -4.59 0.12 -5.63
N ILE A 198 -4.57 -1.16 -5.24
CA ILE A 198 -5.30 -2.25 -5.89
C ILE A 198 -5.73 -3.32 -4.87
N ALA A 199 -6.94 -3.85 -5.02
CA ALA A 199 -7.50 -4.93 -4.20
C ALA A 199 -8.05 -6.08 -5.05
N TRP A 200 -8.11 -7.28 -4.48
CA TRP A 200 -8.59 -8.51 -5.10
C TRP A 200 -9.67 -9.18 -4.24
N ASP A 201 -10.72 -9.72 -4.87
CA ASP A 201 -11.80 -10.44 -4.17
C ASP A 201 -11.44 -11.85 -3.71
N GLY A 202 -10.24 -12.35 -4.06
CA GLY A 202 -9.85 -13.73 -3.81
C GLY A 202 -10.24 -14.73 -4.92
N ASP A 203 -10.88 -14.26 -6.00
CA ASP A 203 -11.23 -15.05 -7.18
C ASP A 203 -10.71 -14.38 -8.47
N LYS A 204 -11.48 -13.43 -9.02
CA LYS A 204 -11.19 -12.85 -10.35
C LYS A 204 -11.41 -11.35 -10.44
N THR A 205 -12.07 -10.73 -9.46
CA THR A 205 -12.34 -9.30 -9.49
C THR A 205 -11.17 -8.54 -8.88
N LEU A 206 -10.56 -7.64 -9.65
CA LEU A 206 -9.62 -6.66 -9.13
C LEU A 206 -10.22 -5.28 -9.23
N VAL A 207 -9.98 -4.44 -8.23
CA VAL A 207 -10.30 -3.01 -8.25
C VAL A 207 -9.00 -2.24 -8.08
N ALA A 208 -8.66 -1.41 -9.06
CA ALA A 208 -7.59 -0.43 -8.95
C ALA A 208 -8.21 0.97 -8.77
N VAL A 209 -7.68 1.73 -7.82
CA VAL A 209 -8.14 3.10 -7.54
C VAL A 209 -6.99 4.10 -7.68
N GLY A 210 -7.35 5.37 -7.85
CA GLY A 210 -6.40 6.47 -7.97
C GLY A 210 -7.02 7.81 -7.59
N SER A 211 -6.13 8.77 -7.31
CA SER A 211 -6.48 10.10 -6.80
C SER A 211 -6.62 11.18 -7.87
N LEU A 212 -6.49 10.84 -9.15
CA LEU A 212 -6.77 11.74 -10.27
C LEU A 212 -7.94 11.21 -11.14
N ASN A 213 -8.36 12.03 -12.10
CA ASN A 213 -9.60 11.86 -12.86
C ASN A 213 -9.68 10.53 -13.62
N GLU A 214 -10.80 9.83 -13.51
CA GLU A 214 -11.11 8.56 -14.20
C GLU A 214 -10.18 7.37 -13.83
N ASP A 215 -9.33 7.50 -12.79
CA ASP A 215 -8.34 6.50 -12.36
C ASP A 215 -8.90 5.30 -11.57
N ARG A 216 -10.16 4.91 -11.79
CA ARG A 216 -10.74 3.78 -11.07
C ARG A 216 -11.22 2.75 -12.07
N PHE A 217 -10.69 1.54 -11.96
CA PHE A 217 -10.99 0.46 -12.90
C PHE A 217 -11.27 -0.83 -12.16
N VAL A 218 -12.17 -1.61 -12.74
CA VAL A 218 -12.46 -2.97 -12.33
C VAL A 218 -11.99 -3.93 -13.41
N SER A 219 -11.34 -5.01 -13.00
CA SER A 219 -11.12 -6.19 -13.83
C SER A 219 -12.02 -7.31 -13.34
N LYS A 220 -12.55 -8.11 -14.27
CA LYS A 220 -13.41 -9.26 -13.99
C LYS A 220 -12.80 -10.61 -14.38
N ASP A 221 -11.55 -10.56 -14.83
CA ASP A 221 -10.82 -11.68 -15.40
C ASP A 221 -9.37 -11.71 -14.88
N PHE A 222 -9.19 -11.29 -13.63
CA PHE A 222 -7.91 -11.30 -12.92
C PHE A 222 -6.82 -10.50 -13.64
N GLY A 223 -7.18 -9.29 -14.09
CA GLY A 223 -6.25 -8.27 -14.57
C GLY A 223 -5.98 -8.32 -16.06
N ARG A 224 -6.64 -9.21 -16.82
CA ARG A 224 -6.46 -9.30 -18.28
C ARG A 224 -7.17 -8.15 -19.01
N THR A 225 -8.35 -7.78 -18.56
CA THR A 225 -9.12 -6.63 -19.07
C THR A 225 -9.57 -5.72 -17.93
N TRP A 226 -9.74 -4.43 -18.24
CA TRP A 226 -10.06 -3.37 -17.28
C TRP A 226 -11.15 -2.46 -17.82
N THR A 227 -12.17 -2.21 -17.00
CA THR A 227 -13.31 -1.33 -17.32
C THR A 227 -13.36 -0.16 -16.34
N PRO A 228 -13.56 1.09 -16.79
CA PRO A 228 -13.67 2.25 -15.90
C PRO A 228 -14.84 2.14 -14.91
N ILE A 229 -14.67 2.70 -13.71
CA ILE A 229 -15.69 2.84 -12.67
C ILE A 229 -16.08 4.33 -12.57
N GLU A 230 -17.03 4.74 -13.40
CA GLU A 230 -17.42 6.16 -13.54
C GLU A 230 -18.01 6.76 -12.26
N ALA A 231 -18.85 5.99 -11.55
CA ALA A 231 -19.61 6.48 -10.39
C ALA A 231 -18.82 6.54 -9.09
N LEU A 232 -17.60 5.99 -9.04
CA LEU A 232 -16.76 6.03 -7.83
C LEU A 232 -15.96 7.34 -7.81
N ARG A 233 -15.89 8.06 -6.69
CA ARG A 233 -15.04 9.25 -6.59
C ARG A 233 -13.55 8.88 -6.47
N GLN A 234 -12.68 9.90 -6.43
CA GLN A 234 -11.24 9.71 -6.17
C GLN A 234 -11.04 8.98 -4.83
N ALA A 235 -10.21 7.94 -4.85
CA ALA A 235 -9.87 7.14 -3.70
C ALA A 235 -8.36 6.88 -3.69
N ASP A 236 -7.77 6.92 -2.50
CA ASP A 236 -6.34 6.76 -2.28
C ASP A 236 -5.97 5.31 -1.89
N GLY A 237 -6.89 4.60 -1.23
CA GLY A 237 -6.73 3.20 -0.83
C GLY A 237 -7.97 2.37 -1.13
N VAL A 238 -7.76 1.07 -1.35
CA VAL A 238 -8.85 0.10 -1.58
C VAL A 238 -8.50 -1.23 -0.94
N GLY A 239 -9.48 -1.83 -0.26
CA GLY A 239 -9.33 -3.12 0.42
C GLY A 239 -10.52 -4.03 0.14
N PHE A 240 -10.31 -5.33 0.27
CA PHE A 240 -11.36 -6.33 0.18
C PHE A 240 -11.41 -7.18 1.44
N GLY A 241 -12.61 -7.49 1.90
CA GLY A 241 -12.84 -8.33 3.07
C GLY A 241 -14.33 -8.51 3.31
N ASN A 242 -14.72 -9.52 4.10
CA ASN A 242 -16.13 -9.78 4.39
C ASN A 242 -17.06 -9.79 3.14
N GLY A 243 -16.54 -10.22 1.98
CA GLY A 243 -17.27 -10.26 0.72
C GLY A 243 -17.53 -8.91 0.03
N VAL A 244 -16.89 -7.82 0.47
CA VAL A 244 -17.05 -6.48 -0.14
C VAL A 244 -15.70 -5.79 -0.36
N PHE A 245 -15.65 -4.96 -1.40
CA PHE A 245 -14.62 -3.94 -1.57
C PHE A 245 -15.00 -2.68 -0.80
N VAL A 246 -14.00 -2.03 -0.22
CA VAL A 246 -14.11 -0.70 0.39
C VAL A 246 -13.04 0.19 -0.22
N ALA A 247 -13.44 1.38 -0.65
CA ALA A 247 -12.55 2.43 -1.14
C ALA A 247 -12.54 3.58 -0.13
N ALA A 248 -11.36 4.13 0.15
CA ALA A 248 -11.16 5.24 1.07
C ALA A 248 -10.38 6.37 0.38
N GLY A 249 -10.72 7.64 0.67
CA GLY A 249 -10.07 8.76 0.01
C GLY A 249 -10.26 10.13 0.68
N THR A 250 -10.12 11.17 -0.13
CA THR A 250 -10.13 12.57 0.31
C THR A 250 -11.41 12.98 1.03
N PHE A 251 -11.28 13.92 1.97
CA PHE A 251 -12.40 14.46 2.76
C PHE A 251 -13.21 13.42 3.55
N GLY A 252 -12.56 12.34 4.01
CA GLY A 252 -13.23 11.25 4.72
C GLY A 252 -14.08 10.34 3.83
N PHE A 253 -13.87 10.38 2.51
CA PHE A 253 -14.62 9.57 1.55
C PHE A 253 -14.45 8.07 1.85
N LEU A 254 -15.59 7.38 1.98
CA LEU A 254 -15.69 5.93 2.11
C LEU A 254 -16.83 5.45 1.20
N ALA A 255 -16.57 4.41 0.41
CA ALA A 255 -17.59 3.77 -0.41
C ALA A 255 -17.39 2.26 -0.44
N THR A 256 -18.47 1.54 -0.68
CA THR A 256 -18.51 0.07 -0.56
C THR A 256 -19.16 -0.56 -1.78
N SER A 257 -18.64 -1.71 -2.19
CA SER A 257 -19.14 -2.44 -3.36
C SER A 257 -19.07 -3.95 -3.15
N LYS A 258 -20.11 -4.66 -3.59
CA LYS A 258 -20.11 -6.14 -3.62
C LYS A 258 -19.45 -6.72 -4.87
N ASP A 259 -19.40 -5.93 -5.94
CA ASP A 259 -18.98 -6.39 -7.26
C ASP A 259 -17.81 -5.57 -7.83
N GLY A 260 -17.24 -4.62 -7.08
CA GLY A 260 -16.18 -3.73 -7.54
C GLY A 260 -16.58 -2.75 -8.66
N SER A 261 -17.83 -2.75 -9.12
CA SER A 261 -18.31 -1.96 -10.26
C SER A 261 -19.37 -0.95 -9.84
N THR A 262 -20.27 -1.34 -8.94
CA THR A 262 -21.33 -0.52 -8.37
C THR A 262 -20.99 -0.16 -6.93
N TRP A 263 -20.94 1.14 -6.63
CA TRP A 263 -20.43 1.65 -5.36
C TRP A 263 -21.49 2.46 -4.63
N VAL A 264 -21.58 2.26 -3.32
CA VAL A 264 -22.46 3.01 -2.42
C VAL A 264 -21.59 3.83 -1.49
N GLU A 265 -21.70 5.16 -1.56
CA GLU A 265 -21.00 6.05 -0.64
C GLU A 265 -21.59 5.94 0.77
N SER A 266 -20.70 5.93 1.77
CA SER A 266 -21.12 6.06 3.17
C SER A 266 -21.66 7.47 3.43
N PRO A 267 -22.60 7.65 4.37
CA PRO A 267 -23.03 8.97 4.82
C PRO A 267 -21.86 9.85 5.29
N ASP A 268 -22.05 11.16 5.35
CA ASP A 268 -21.04 12.07 5.91
C ASP A 268 -20.79 11.73 7.39
N LEU A 269 -19.59 11.22 7.69
CA LEU A 269 -19.16 10.83 9.05
C LEU A 269 -18.47 11.99 9.79
N GLY A 270 -18.70 13.22 9.31
CA GLY A 270 -18.03 14.45 9.70
C GLY A 270 -16.84 14.68 8.79
N ARG A 271 -17.01 15.54 7.76
CA ARG A 271 -15.96 15.98 6.81
C ARG A 271 -14.60 16.12 7.49
N GLY A 272 -13.82 15.05 7.37
CA GLY A 272 -12.55 14.87 8.04
C GLY A 272 -11.39 14.93 7.06
N VAL A 273 -10.20 14.98 7.61
CA VAL A 273 -8.93 14.90 6.87
C VAL A 273 -8.91 13.64 5.96
N GLY A 274 -8.19 13.68 4.84
CA GLY A 274 -8.18 12.60 3.84
C GLY A 274 -7.73 11.24 4.40
N LEU A 275 -8.46 10.19 4.00
CA LEU A 275 -8.10 8.79 4.25
C LEU A 275 -7.10 8.32 3.20
N LEU A 276 -6.15 7.51 3.62
CA LEU A 276 -5.00 7.11 2.83
C LEU A 276 -4.98 5.61 2.54
N ASP A 277 -5.58 4.81 3.42
CA ASP A 277 -5.60 3.36 3.27
C ASP A 277 -6.79 2.71 4.00
N VAL A 278 -7.14 1.51 3.57
CA VAL A 278 -8.15 0.66 4.22
C VAL A 278 -7.77 -0.81 4.13
N ALA A 279 -7.84 -1.51 5.26
CA ALA A 279 -7.57 -2.95 5.33
C ALA A 279 -8.68 -3.67 6.11
N PHE A 280 -8.88 -4.94 5.79
CA PHE A 280 -9.76 -5.84 6.54
C PHE A 280 -8.97 -6.92 7.26
N GLY A 281 -9.37 -7.21 8.49
CA GLY A 281 -8.77 -8.27 9.29
C GLY A 281 -9.42 -8.39 10.66
N GLY A 282 -9.32 -9.57 11.27
CA GLY A 282 -9.92 -9.81 12.59
C GLY A 282 -11.43 -9.57 12.63
N GLY A 283 -12.12 -9.64 11.48
CA GLY A 283 -13.55 -9.37 11.37
C GLY A 283 -13.95 -7.89 11.26
N THR A 284 -12.99 -6.97 11.10
CA THR A 284 -13.29 -5.53 10.95
C THR A 284 -12.49 -4.92 9.81
N PHE A 285 -13.10 -3.97 9.13
CA PHE A 285 -12.41 -2.97 8.33
C PHE A 285 -11.84 -1.88 9.22
N VAL A 286 -10.69 -1.37 8.82
CA VAL A 286 -10.02 -0.23 9.42
C VAL A 286 -9.59 0.69 8.28
N ALA A 287 -10.08 1.92 8.27
CA ALA A 287 -9.65 2.96 7.36
C ALA A 287 -8.86 4.02 8.14
N THR A 288 -7.68 4.37 7.66
CA THR A 288 -6.78 5.33 8.32
C THR A 288 -6.39 6.45 7.39
N GLY A 289 -6.13 7.62 7.96
CA GLY A 289 -5.77 8.81 7.20
C GLY A 289 -4.81 9.74 7.91
N ALA A 290 -4.73 10.95 7.37
CA ALA A 290 -3.91 12.00 7.95
C ALA A 290 -4.52 12.57 9.24
N ASP A 291 -3.67 13.19 10.07
CA ASP A 291 -4.04 13.88 11.31
C ASP A 291 -4.87 13.01 12.29
N GLY A 292 -4.50 11.74 12.42
CA GLY A 292 -5.17 10.81 13.35
C GLY A 292 -6.56 10.35 12.90
N ALA A 293 -6.96 10.58 11.64
CA ALA A 293 -8.23 10.10 11.10
C ALA A 293 -8.28 8.57 11.11
N ARG A 294 -9.33 8.00 11.74
CA ARG A 294 -9.55 6.56 11.87
C ARG A 294 -11.03 6.24 11.88
N TYR A 295 -11.39 5.23 11.09
CA TYR A 295 -12.74 4.69 11.02
C TYR A 295 -12.68 3.18 11.04
N VAL A 296 -13.66 2.56 11.71
CA VAL A 296 -13.79 1.11 11.78
C VAL A 296 -15.19 0.67 11.38
N SER A 297 -15.30 -0.49 10.75
CA SER A 297 -16.57 -1.05 10.31
C SER A 297 -16.54 -2.58 10.30
N PRO A 298 -17.48 -3.28 10.94
CA PRO A 298 -17.54 -4.73 10.88
C PRO A 298 -18.03 -5.27 9.53
N ASP A 299 -18.79 -4.48 8.78
CA ASP A 299 -19.49 -4.91 7.55
C ASP A 299 -19.02 -4.18 6.29
N GLY A 300 -18.25 -3.09 6.43
CA GLY A 300 -17.85 -2.20 5.36
C GLY A 300 -18.92 -1.18 4.97
N TRP A 301 -20.13 -1.23 5.52
CA TRP A 301 -21.25 -0.34 5.18
C TRP A 301 -21.51 0.70 6.26
N THR A 302 -21.38 0.29 7.52
CA THR A 302 -21.65 1.12 8.69
C THR A 302 -20.34 1.43 9.40
N TRP A 303 -19.97 2.69 9.45
CA TRP A 303 -18.67 3.13 9.95
C TRP A 303 -18.79 3.91 11.25
N THR A 304 -17.86 3.64 12.17
CA THR A 304 -17.69 4.39 13.41
C THR A 304 -16.43 5.23 13.33
N ASN A 305 -16.54 6.54 13.54
CA ASN A 305 -15.40 7.44 13.66
C ASN A 305 -14.71 7.25 15.02
N VAL A 306 -13.46 6.79 15.00
CA VAL A 306 -12.60 6.56 16.18
C VAL A 306 -11.31 7.38 16.09
N SER A 307 -11.38 8.51 15.40
CA SER A 307 -10.23 9.41 15.18
C SER A 307 -9.70 9.97 16.51
N GLN A 308 -8.39 10.22 16.55
CA GLN A 308 -7.75 10.81 17.73
C GLN A 308 -8.22 12.26 17.96
N LYS A 309 -8.46 12.62 19.21
CA LYS A 309 -8.89 13.98 19.55
C LYS A 309 -7.72 14.96 19.44
N ALA A 310 -8.04 16.24 19.28
CA ALA A 310 -7.02 17.28 19.31
C ALA A 310 -6.31 17.27 20.67
N GLY A 311 -4.98 17.36 20.67
CA GLY A 311 -4.16 17.29 21.88
C GLY A 311 -3.70 15.89 22.30
N GLU A 312 -4.15 14.81 21.63
CA GLU A 312 -3.75 13.42 21.94
C GLU A 312 -2.52 12.91 21.15
N GLY A 313 -1.67 13.82 20.64
CA GLY A 313 -0.48 13.44 19.86
C GLY A 313 -0.83 12.71 18.55
N ARG A 314 -1.48 13.43 17.64
CA ARG A 314 -1.98 12.90 16.37
C ARG A 314 -0.88 12.39 15.46
N PHE A 315 -1.17 11.31 14.75
CA PHE A 315 -0.27 10.76 13.75
C PHE A 315 -1.00 10.18 12.54
N SER A 316 -0.35 10.19 11.39
CA SER A 316 -0.93 9.74 10.12
C SER A 316 -0.49 8.32 9.83
N VAL A 317 -1.41 7.35 9.76
CA VAL A 317 -1.12 6.00 9.26
C VAL A 317 -1.38 6.00 7.75
N ARG A 318 -0.34 5.68 6.98
CA ARG A 318 -0.32 5.81 5.51
C ARG A 318 -0.53 4.48 4.79
N ARG A 319 -0.05 3.39 5.39
CA ARG A 319 -0.29 2.03 4.93
C ARG A 319 -0.64 1.12 6.09
N LEU A 320 -1.59 0.23 5.83
CA LEU A 320 -2.07 -0.81 6.72
C LEU A 320 -1.63 -2.17 6.19
N LEU A 321 -1.26 -3.04 7.11
CA LEU A 321 -1.05 -4.46 6.85
C LEU A 321 -1.79 -5.23 7.94
N PHE A 322 -2.69 -6.13 7.57
CA PHE A 322 -3.22 -7.08 8.52
C PHE A 322 -2.36 -8.35 8.53
N VAL A 323 -2.01 -8.81 9.73
CA VAL A 323 -1.19 -9.99 9.96
C VAL A 323 -1.99 -10.98 10.80
N THR A 324 -2.21 -12.18 10.27
CA THR A 324 -2.70 -13.29 11.07
C THR A 324 -1.59 -13.81 11.99
N PRO A 325 -1.92 -14.31 13.21
CA PRO A 325 -0.95 -14.91 14.12
C PRO A 325 -0.17 -16.06 13.50
#